data_AF-D7GXL8-F1
#
_entry.id   AF-D7GXL8-F1
#
_cell.length_a   1.000
_cell.length_b   1.000
_cell.length_c   1.000
_cell.angle_alpha   90.00
_cell.angle_beta   90.00
_cell.angle_gamma   90.00
#
_symmetry.space_group_name_H-M   'P 1'
#
loop_
_entity.id
_entity.type
_entity.pdbx_description
1 polymer ?
#
loop_
_entity_poly.entity_id
_entity_poly.type
_entity_poly.pdbx_seq_one_letter_code
_entity_poly.pdbx_strand_id
1 'polypeptide(L)'
;MVQAAQYILEKLQEEQLIERALQHAPERGTPEFQIVIVGHSLGAGTASILGILLRQYYASLKCYCYSPPGGLLSLPAVEYTKAFTVSVVVGKDVVPRIGLNQMETLRADLINAIKRSVDPKVIYIL
;
A
#
# COMPACT_ATOMS: atom_id res chain seq x y z
N MET A 1 5.84 1.13 -5.49
CA MET A 1 4.48 1.19 -4.93
C MET A 1 3.42 0.97 -6.00
N VAL A 2 3.39 1.75 -7.09
CA VAL A 2 2.42 1.56 -8.20
C VAL A 2 2.44 0.13 -8.75
N GLN A 3 3.61 -0.39 -9.12
CA GLN A 3 3.76 -1.77 -9.61
C GLN A 3 3.26 -2.82 -8.61
N ALA A 4 3.48 -2.62 -7.31
CA ALA A 4 3.00 -3.53 -6.28
C ALA A 4 1.46 -3.49 -6.16
N ALA A 5 0.85 -2.31 -6.28
CA ALA A 5 -0.61 -2.17 -6.27
C ALA A 5 -1.23 -2.82 -7.52
N GLN A 6 -0.61 -2.65 -8.70
CA GLN A 6 -1.04 -3.31 -9.93
C GLN A 6 -0.95 -4.83 -9.83
N TYR A 7 0.18 -5.35 -9.36
CA TYR A 7 0.36 -6.79 -9.13
C TYR A 7 -0.70 -7.37 -8.19
N ILE A 8 -1.00 -6.69 -7.08
CA ILE A 8 -2.04 -7.13 -6.15
C ILE A 8 -3.42 -7.09 -6.82
N LEU A 9 -3.73 -6.04 -7.58
CA LEU A 9 -4.99 -5.93 -8.32
C LEU A 9 -5.16 -7.07 -9.33
N GLU A 10 -4.14 -7.33 -10.14
CA GLU A 10 -4.13 -8.44 -11.11
C GLU A 10 -4.39 -9.76 -10.40
N LYS A 11 -3.69 -10.03 -9.29
CA LYS A 11 -3.90 -11.24 -8.48
C LYS A 11 -5.31 -11.37 -7.93
N LEU A 12 -5.89 -10.29 -7.41
CA LEU A 12 -7.27 -10.27 -6.91
C LEU A 12 -8.27 -10.60 -8.02
N GLN A 13 -8.04 -10.10 -9.23
CA GLN A 13 -8.91 -10.30 -10.39
C GLN A 13 -8.76 -11.69 -11.02
N GLU A 14 -7.52 -12.14 -11.27
CA GLU A 14 -7.21 -13.46 -11.85
C GLU A 14 -7.82 -14.59 -11.03
N GLU A 15 -7.70 -14.50 -9.71
CA GLU A 15 -8.12 -15.55 -8.79
C GLU A 15 -9.54 -15.33 -8.22
N GLN A 16 -10.20 -14.24 -8.63
CA GLN A 16 -11.53 -13.80 -8.18
C GLN A 16 -11.66 -13.83 -6.66
N LEU A 17 -10.63 -13.35 -5.96
CA LEU A 17 -10.50 -13.55 -4.51
C LEU A 17 -11.59 -12.82 -3.73
N ILE A 18 -12.00 -11.64 -4.19
CA ILE A 18 -13.02 -10.84 -3.53
C ILE A 18 -14.38 -11.51 -3.68
N GLU A 19 -14.74 -11.92 -4.90
CA GLU A 19 -16.01 -12.59 -5.20
C GLU A 19 -16.12 -13.90 -4.42
N ARG A 20 -15.03 -14.70 -4.41
CA ARG A 20 -14.97 -15.94 -3.64
C ARG A 20 -15.11 -15.70 -2.14
N ALA A 21 -14.52 -14.63 -1.60
CA ALA A 21 -14.67 -14.27 -0.20
C ALA A 21 -16.10 -13.84 0.14
N LEU A 22 -16.74 -13.04 -0.72
CA LEU A 22 -18.13 -12.59 -0.54
C LEU A 22 -19.13 -13.74 -0.65
N GLN A 23 -18.83 -14.77 -1.46
CA GLN A 23 -19.67 -15.96 -1.62
C GLN A 23 -19.34 -17.09 -0.63
N HIS A 24 -18.33 -16.92 0.23
CA HIS A 24 -17.82 -18.01 1.06
C HIS A 24 -18.85 -18.53 2.07
N ALA A 25 -19.63 -17.64 2.69
CA ALA A 25 -20.62 -17.99 3.70
C ALA A 25 -21.85 -17.05 3.64
N PRO A 26 -22.70 -17.17 2.60
CA PRO A 26 -23.83 -16.26 2.39
C PRO A 26 -24.78 -16.18 3.59
N GLU A 27 -24.93 -17.27 4.34
CA GLU A 27 -25.74 -17.37 5.56
C GLU A 27 -25.23 -16.49 6.71
N ARG A 28 -23.96 -16.07 6.65
CA ARG A 28 -23.34 -15.14 7.61
C ARG A 28 -23.38 -13.68 7.14
N GLY A 29 -24.05 -13.40 6.03
CA GLY A 29 -24.11 -12.07 5.44
C GLY A 29 -22.80 -11.64 4.75
N THR A 30 -21.95 -12.59 4.35
CA THR A 30 -20.71 -12.26 3.63
C THR A 30 -20.89 -11.40 2.37
N PRO A 31 -22.01 -11.47 1.60
CA PRO A 31 -22.23 -10.59 0.45
C PRO A 31 -22.33 -9.09 0.82
N GLU A 32 -22.66 -8.78 2.07
CA GLU A 32 -22.80 -7.41 2.58
C GLU A 32 -21.51 -6.88 3.21
N PHE A 33 -20.45 -7.69 3.28
CA PHE A 33 -19.21 -7.31 3.92
C PHE A 33 -18.51 -6.19 3.15
N GLN A 34 -17.99 -5.23 3.91
CA GLN A 34 -17.21 -4.14 3.36
C GLN A 34 -15.76 -4.56 3.16
N ILE A 35 -15.18 -4.09 2.05
CA ILE A 35 -13.77 -4.32 1.76
C ILE A 35 -12.93 -3.27 2.47
N VAL A 36 -12.00 -3.76 3.30
CA VAL A 36 -11.05 -2.92 4.01
C VAL A 36 -9.63 -3.27 3.58
N ILE A 37 -8.90 -2.27 3.09
CA ILE A 37 -7.50 -2.40 2.73
C ILE A 37 -6.66 -1.79 3.85
N VAL A 38 -5.64 -2.52 4.31
CA VAL A 38 -4.73 -2.04 5.35
C VAL A 38 -3.30 -2.13 4.85
N GLY A 39 -2.48 -1.14 5.19
CA GLY A 39 -1.06 -1.17 4.92
C GLY A 39 -0.26 -0.36 5.94
N HIS A 40 1.02 -0.72 6.10
CA HIS A 40 1.98 -0.01 6.95
C HIS A 40 3.19 0.46 6.11
N SER A 41 3.69 1.67 6.40
CA SER A 41 4.88 2.25 5.75
C SER A 41 4.78 2.21 4.21
N LEU A 42 5.75 1.64 3.50
CA LEU A 42 5.69 1.44 2.05
C LEU A 42 4.40 0.71 1.61
N GLY A 43 3.94 -0.26 2.41
CA GLY A 43 2.70 -0.99 2.19
C GLY A 43 1.47 -0.10 2.33
N ALA A 44 1.50 0.92 3.19
CA ALA A 44 0.43 1.90 3.32
C ALA A 44 0.33 2.79 2.06
N GLY A 45 1.46 3.13 1.45
CA GLY A 45 1.49 3.80 0.15
C GLY A 45 0.91 2.93 -0.96
N THR A 46 1.30 1.66 -1.02
CA THR A 46 0.71 0.67 -1.95
C THR A 46 -0.80 0.50 -1.72
N ALA A 47 -1.24 0.39 -0.47
CA ALA A 47 -2.65 0.28 -0.09
C ALA A 47 -3.47 1.50 -0.51
N SER A 48 -2.90 2.71 -0.41
CA SER A 48 -3.54 3.95 -0.87
C SER A 48 -3.79 3.93 -2.38
N ILE A 49 -2.80 3.50 -3.17
CA ILE A 49 -2.93 3.39 -4.64
C ILE A 49 -3.92 2.28 -5.01
N LEU A 50 -3.81 1.11 -4.37
CA LEU A 50 -4.73 -0.01 -4.58
C LEU A 50 -6.18 0.39 -4.27
N GLY A 51 -6.38 1.15 -3.20
CA GLY A 51 -7.68 1.73 -2.86
C GLY A 51 -8.25 2.60 -3.96
N ILE A 52 -7.46 3.49 -4.57
CA ILE A 52 -7.90 4.29 -5.72
C ILE A 52 -8.34 3.40 -6.88
N LEU A 53 -7.57 2.36 -7.20
CA LEU A 53 -7.87 1.47 -8.33
C LEU A 53 -9.14 0.64 -8.10
N LEU A 54 -9.38 0.18 -6.87
CA LEU A 54 -10.54 -0.63 -6.50
C LEU A 54 -11.80 0.18 -6.22
N ARG A 55 -11.68 1.48 -5.97
CA ARG A 55 -12.80 2.36 -5.59
C ARG A 55 -13.91 2.40 -6.64
N GLN A 56 -13.57 2.26 -7.92
CA GLN A 56 -14.53 2.23 -9.03
C GLN A 56 -15.43 0.98 -9.01
N TYR A 57 -14.94 -0.14 -8.47
CA TYR A 57 -15.67 -1.41 -8.39
C TYR A 57 -16.40 -1.54 -7.05
N TYR A 58 -15.80 -1.00 -5.97
CA TYR A 58 -16.32 -1.11 -4.61
C TYR A 58 -16.46 0.27 -3.96
N ALA A 59 -17.63 0.90 -4.10
CA ALA A 59 -17.90 2.24 -3.60
C ALA A 59 -17.99 2.34 -2.06
N SER A 60 -18.03 1.23 -1.33
CA SER A 60 -18.03 1.19 0.14
C SER A 60 -16.64 0.93 0.75
N LEU A 61 -15.61 0.69 -0.09
CA LEU A 61 -14.27 0.33 0.39
C LEU A 61 -13.68 1.39 1.33
N LYS A 62 -12.88 0.93 2.30
CA LYS A 62 -12.08 1.78 3.18
C LYS A 62 -10.60 1.38 3.18
N CYS A 63 -9.73 2.36 3.30
CA CYS A 63 -8.28 2.16 3.39
C CYS A 63 -7.75 2.70 4.72
N TYR A 64 -7.02 1.89 5.48
CA TYR A 64 -6.30 2.31 6.67
C TYR A 64 -4.80 2.22 6.41
N CYS A 65 -4.17 3.38 6.36
CA CYS A 65 -2.79 3.56 5.95
C CYS A 65 -1.97 4.02 7.14
N TYR A 66 -1.18 3.13 7.73
CA TYR A 66 -0.32 3.43 8.87
C TYR A 66 1.03 3.93 8.38
N SER A 67 1.42 5.14 8.77
CA SER A 67 2.68 5.76 8.39
C SER A 67 2.94 5.78 6.88
N PRO A 68 1.98 6.20 6.02
CA PRO A 68 2.18 6.18 4.58
C PRO A 68 3.27 7.19 4.16
N PRO A 69 4.07 6.87 3.12
CA PRO A 69 5.07 7.80 2.61
C PRO A 69 4.42 9.05 2.02
N GLY A 70 5.03 10.20 2.29
CA GLY A 70 4.57 11.50 1.82
C GLY A 70 4.78 11.71 0.32
N GLY A 71 3.99 12.62 -0.27
CA GLY A 71 4.16 13.04 -1.66
C GLY A 71 3.82 12.00 -2.72
N LEU A 72 3.21 10.87 -2.34
CA LEU A 72 2.84 9.79 -3.26
C LEU A 72 1.72 10.17 -4.25
N LEU A 73 0.80 11.03 -3.81
CA LEU A 73 -0.41 11.40 -4.55
C LEU A 73 -0.34 12.88 -4.94
N SER A 74 -0.87 13.20 -6.12
CA SER A 74 -1.09 14.59 -6.54
C SER A 74 -2.20 15.23 -5.68
N LEU A 75 -2.23 16.57 -5.61
CA LEU A 75 -3.25 17.28 -4.82
C LEU A 75 -4.69 16.85 -5.15
N PRO A 76 -5.10 16.70 -6.43
CA PRO A 76 -6.44 16.17 -6.75
C PRO A 76 -6.68 14.74 -6.25
N ALA A 77 -5.65 13.87 -6.32
CA ALA A 77 -5.76 12.50 -5.83
C ALA A 77 -5.84 12.43 -4.30
N VAL A 78 -5.18 13.34 -3.59
CA VAL A 78 -5.35 13.51 -2.14
C VAL A 78 -6.78 13.89 -1.81
N GLU A 79 -7.36 14.88 -2.50
CA GLU A 79 -8.76 15.28 -2.27
C GLU A 79 -9.73 14.12 -2.52
N TYR A 80 -9.52 13.37 -3.61
CA TYR A 80 -10.33 12.20 -3.93
C TYR A 80 -10.24 11.11 -2.85
N THR A 81 -9.04 10.84 -2.34
CA THR A 81 -8.81 9.76 -1.36
C THR A 81 -9.34 10.05 0.04
N LYS A 82 -9.56 11.32 0.40
CA LYS A 82 -10.12 11.70 1.73
C LYS A 82 -11.44 11.01 2.06
N ALA A 83 -12.26 10.69 1.06
CA ALA A 83 -13.57 10.06 1.28
C ALA A 83 -13.48 8.60 1.81
N PHE A 84 -12.35 7.91 1.56
CA PHE A 84 -12.23 6.49 1.84
C PHE A 84 -10.90 6.06 2.48
N THR A 85 -9.89 6.93 2.52
CA THR A 85 -8.58 6.64 3.09
C THR A 85 -8.36 7.37 4.40
N VAL A 86 -7.97 6.63 5.43
CA VAL A 86 -7.55 7.14 6.73
C VAL A 86 -6.06 6.90 6.87
N SER A 87 -5.28 7.97 6.99
CA SER A 87 -3.86 7.89 7.30
C SER A 87 -3.62 8.04 8.81
N VAL A 88 -2.88 7.11 9.41
CA VAL A 88 -2.53 7.12 10.83
C VAL A 88 -1.04 7.41 10.95
N VAL A 89 -0.68 8.50 11.63
CA VAL A 89 0.71 8.93 11.81
C VAL A 89 0.95 9.19 13.28
N VAL A 90 2.05 8.67 13.83
CA VAL A 90 2.35 8.77 15.27
C VAL A 90 3.57 9.66 15.50
N GLY A 91 3.39 10.77 16.23
CA GLY A 91 4.47 11.63 16.70
C GLY A 91 5.39 12.16 15.60
N LYS A 92 6.70 11.91 15.75
CA LYS A 92 7.77 12.39 14.85
C LYS A 92 8.18 11.39 13.76
N ASP A 93 7.30 10.45 13.41
CA ASP A 93 7.46 9.52 12.29
C ASP A 93 8.03 10.16 11.00
N VAL A 94 9.21 9.73 10.57
CA VAL A 94 9.88 10.30 9.39
C VAL A 94 9.18 9.91 8.08
N VAL A 95 8.44 8.79 8.03
CA VAL A 95 7.95 8.21 6.78
C VAL A 95 6.97 9.11 6.03
N PRO A 96 5.95 9.73 6.67
CA PRO A 96 5.05 10.67 6.00
C PRO A 96 5.72 12.00 5.61
N ARG A 97 6.90 12.28 6.16
CA ARG A 97 7.67 13.51 5.91
C ARG A 97 8.72 13.35 4.81
N ILE A 98 8.99 12.12 4.38
CA ILE A 98 9.89 11.83 3.27
C ILE A 98 9.12 12.03 1.97
N GLY A 99 9.56 12.97 1.14
CA GLY A 99 9.05 13.17 -0.21
C GLY A 99 9.61 12.15 -1.21
N LEU A 100 8.95 11.99 -2.35
CA LEU A 100 9.36 11.07 -3.42
C LEU A 100 10.84 11.20 -3.82
N ASN A 101 11.35 12.44 -3.95
CA ASN A 101 12.75 12.69 -4.29
C ASN A 101 13.71 12.10 -3.25
N GLN A 102 13.38 12.23 -1.96
CA GLN A 102 14.21 11.71 -0.87
C GLN A 102 14.15 10.18 -0.82
N MET A 103 13.02 9.57 -1.17
CA MET A 103 12.93 8.10 -1.32
C MET A 103 13.79 7.59 -2.49
N GLU A 104 13.80 8.28 -3.63
CA GLU A 104 14.66 7.89 -4.76
C GLU A 104 16.15 8.09 -4.45
N THR A 105 16.52 9.16 -3.74
CA THR A 105 17.89 9.33 -3.23
C THR A 105 18.26 8.18 -2.29
N LEU A 106 17.40 7.84 -1.33
CA LEU A 106 17.62 6.72 -0.42
C LEU A 106 17.77 5.39 -1.17
N ARG A 107 16.97 5.16 -2.22
CA ARG A 107 17.08 3.98 -3.09
C ARG A 107 18.43 3.93 -3.80
N ALA A 108 18.88 5.04 -4.37
CA ALA A 108 20.16 5.15 -5.05
C ALA A 108 21.33 4.90 -4.08
N ASP A 109 21.25 5.49 -2.87
CA ASP A 109 22.25 5.33 -1.82
C ASP A 109 22.33 3.88 -1.34
N LEU A 110 21.18 3.21 -1.14
CA LEU A 110 21.12 1.79 -0.82
C LEU A 110 21.75 0.92 -1.91
N ILE A 111 21.45 1.18 -3.17
CA ILE A 111 22.04 0.43 -4.29
C ILE A 111 23.56 0.64 -4.34
N ASN A 112 24.03 1.88 -4.13
CA ASN A 112 25.45 2.19 -4.09
C ASN A 112 26.15 1.53 -2.90
N ALA A 113 25.51 1.51 -1.73
CA ALA A 113 26.03 0.84 -0.53
C ALA A 113 26.14 -0.68 -0.76
N ILE A 114 25.11 -1.31 -1.35
CA ILE A 114 25.14 -2.74 -1.68
C ILE A 114 26.26 -3.04 -2.69
N LYS A 115 26.40 -2.23 -3.74
CA LYS A 115 27.47 -2.41 -4.75
C LYS A 115 28.88 -2.26 -4.17
N ARG A 116 29.04 -1.44 -3.13
CA ARG A 116 30.31 -1.23 -2.43
C ARG A 116 30.52 -2.19 -1.25
N SER A 117 29.50 -2.96 -0.88
CA SER A 117 29.59 -3.97 0.16
C SER A 117 30.42 -5.14 -0.35
N VAL A 118 31.60 -5.32 0.25
CA VAL A 118 32.49 -6.46 -0.01
C VAL A 118 32.13 -7.68 0.83
N ASP A 119 31.31 -7.49 1.87
CA ASP A 119 30.81 -8.58 2.70
C ASP A 119 29.53 -9.18 2.12
N PRO A 120 29.51 -10.50 1.82
CA PRO A 120 28.30 -11.19 1.45
C PRO A 120 27.34 -11.25 2.66
N LYS A 121 26.03 -11.08 2.39
CA LYS A 121 24.95 -11.21 3.39
C LYS A 121 24.99 -12.50 4.23
N VAL A 122 25.70 -13.53 3.76
CA VAL A 122 25.73 -14.88 4.32
C VAL A 122 26.60 -14.99 5.59
N ILE A 123 27.52 -14.05 5.84
CA ILE A 123 28.47 -14.16 6.97
C ILE A 123 27.82 -13.92 8.35
N TYR A 124 26.60 -13.37 8.41
CA TYR A 124 25.91 -13.03 9.66
C TYR A 124 24.77 -14.00 10.06
N ILE A 125 24.73 -15.23 9.52
CA ILE A 125 23.76 -16.28 9.90
C ILE A 125 24.47 -17.52 10.51
N LEU A 126 25.48 -17.31 11.36
CA LEU A 126 26.02 -18.34 12.25
C LEU A 126 26.09 -17.81 13.68
#